data_AF-T1B3L4-F1
#
_entry.id   AF-T1B3L4-F1
#
_cell.length_a   1.000
_cell.length_b   1.000
_cell.length_c   1.000
_cell.angle_alpha   90.00
_cell.angle_beta   90.00
_cell.angle_gamma   90.00
#
_symmetry.space_group_name_H-M   'P 1'
#
loop_
_entity.id
_entity.type
_entity.pdbx_description
1 polymer ?
#
loop_
_entity_poly.entity_id
_entity_poly.type
_entity_poly.pdbx_seq_one_letter_code
_entity_poly.pdbx_strand_id
1 'polypeptide(L)'
;GLKVTMMKLDPYLNVDPGTMNPFEHGEVFVTEDGGETDLDLGHYERFIDENLNRDSNATTGSIYSAVIAKERRGDYLGKTVQVIPHITDEIKSRIMRVAKSGADVVIVEVGGTVGDIEIVPFLEAIRQVRSDVGRDNVCYVHLTLVPYLAPSGEQKTKPTQHSVTELRS
;
A
#
# COMPACT_ATOMS: atom_id res chain seq x y z
N GLY A 1 3.71 -12.11 -22.51
CA GLY A 1 4.27 -12.36 -21.17
C GLY A 1 3.12 -12.47 -20.18
N LEU A 2 3.42 -12.40 -18.88
CA LEU A 2 2.39 -12.23 -17.84
C LEU A 2 1.87 -10.79 -17.88
N LYS A 3 0.57 -10.60 -17.62
CA LYS A 3 -0.04 -9.28 -17.40
C LYS A 3 0.21 -8.85 -15.96
N VAL A 4 0.84 -7.71 -15.78
CA VAL A 4 1.20 -7.18 -14.46
C VAL A 4 0.45 -5.88 -14.24
N THR A 5 -0.07 -5.70 -13.04
CA THR A 5 -0.61 -4.41 -12.58
C THR A 5 0.02 -4.06 -11.24
N MET A 6 -0.03 -2.78 -10.87
CA MET A 6 0.62 -2.26 -9.66
C MET A 6 -0.35 -1.41 -8.85
N MET A 7 -0.15 -1.41 -7.53
CA MET A 7 -0.91 -0.60 -6.59
C MET A 7 0.02 -0.04 -5.51
N LYS A 8 -0.16 1.23 -5.14
CA LYS A 8 0.50 1.85 -3.98
C LYS A 8 -0.47 2.01 -2.82
N LEU A 9 -0.06 1.56 -1.63
CA LEU A 9 -0.71 1.87 -0.36
C LEU A 9 0.07 2.96 0.37
N ASP A 10 -0.53 4.13 0.53
CA ASP A 10 0.12 5.28 1.15
C ASP A 10 -0.36 5.50 2.59
N PRO A 11 0.55 5.56 3.58
CA PRO A 11 0.14 5.62 4.98
C PRO A 11 -0.38 6.99 5.44
N TYR A 12 -0.24 8.03 4.61
CA TYR A 12 -0.68 9.38 4.97
C TYR A 12 -2.22 9.55 4.97
N LEU A 13 -2.70 10.54 5.73
CA LEU A 13 -4.12 10.79 5.97
C LEU A 13 -4.81 11.67 4.92
N ASN A 14 -4.06 12.31 4.03
CA ASN A 14 -4.66 12.99 2.88
C ASN A 14 -5.44 11.98 2.05
N VAL A 15 -6.67 12.33 1.66
CA VAL A 15 -7.54 11.42 0.87
C VAL A 15 -6.93 11.18 -0.51
N ASP A 16 -6.33 12.22 -1.07
CA ASP A 16 -5.56 12.29 -2.30
C ASP A 16 -4.39 13.28 -2.07
N PRO A 17 -3.33 13.24 -2.90
CA PRO A 17 -2.23 14.18 -2.77
C PRO A 17 -2.52 15.57 -3.33
N GLY A 18 -3.73 15.84 -3.87
CA GLY A 18 -4.10 17.14 -4.46
C GLY A 18 -4.06 18.31 -3.48
N THR A 19 -4.09 18.02 -2.17
CA THR A 19 -3.96 19.01 -1.09
C THR A 19 -2.54 19.22 -0.59
N MET A 20 -1.56 18.44 -1.08
CA MET A 20 -0.16 18.51 -0.65
C MET A 20 0.61 19.55 -1.48
N ASN A 21 1.62 20.16 -0.88
CA ASN A 21 2.49 21.10 -1.58
C ASN A 21 3.45 20.34 -2.52
N PRO A 22 3.37 20.52 -3.85
CA PRO A 22 4.16 19.73 -4.79
C PRO A 22 5.66 20.01 -4.73
N PHE A 23 6.07 21.18 -4.24
CA PHE A 23 7.49 21.51 -4.08
C PHE A 23 8.15 20.79 -2.90
N GLU A 24 7.36 20.31 -1.94
CA GLU A 24 7.84 19.63 -0.73
C GLU A 24 7.64 18.11 -0.81
N HIS A 25 6.57 17.67 -1.48
CA HIS A 25 6.13 16.27 -1.48
C HIS A 25 6.20 15.59 -2.85
N GLY A 26 6.60 16.32 -3.89
CA GLY A 26 6.63 15.82 -5.27
C GLY A 26 5.36 16.15 -6.05
N GLU A 27 5.41 15.87 -7.35
CA GLU A 27 4.28 16.14 -8.25
C GLU A 27 3.08 15.22 -7.97
N VAL A 28 1.89 15.68 -8.32
CA VAL A 28 0.68 14.84 -8.35
C VAL A 28 0.60 14.16 -9.71
N PHE A 29 0.45 12.84 -9.73
CA PHE A 29 0.23 12.08 -10.96
C PHE A 29 -1.27 11.96 -11.24
N VAL A 30 -1.68 12.21 -12.49
CA VAL A 30 -3.09 12.15 -12.91
C VAL A 30 -3.29 11.00 -13.89
N THR A 31 -4.09 10.00 -13.51
CA THR A 31 -4.42 8.85 -14.36
C THR A 31 -5.42 9.21 -15.46
N GLU A 32 -5.54 8.38 -16.51
CA GLU A 32 -6.48 8.62 -17.63
C GLU A 32 -7.95 8.76 -17.18
N ASP A 33 -8.33 8.08 -16.10
CA ASP A 33 -9.67 8.18 -15.52
C ASP A 33 -9.84 9.40 -14.58
N GLY A 34 -8.84 10.28 -14.51
CA GLY A 34 -8.87 11.53 -13.74
C GLY A 34 -8.66 11.35 -12.24
N GLY A 35 -7.97 10.29 -11.81
CA GLY A 35 -7.54 10.11 -10.42
C GLY A 35 -6.29 10.92 -10.13
N GLU A 36 -6.33 11.75 -9.10
CA GLU A 36 -5.14 12.42 -8.55
C GLU A 36 -4.46 11.46 -7.56
N THR A 37 -3.19 11.13 -7.83
CA THR A 37 -2.47 10.03 -7.16
C THR A 37 -1.02 10.40 -6.91
N ASP A 38 -0.34 9.60 -6.07
CA ASP A 38 1.08 9.77 -5.79
C ASP A 38 1.94 9.60 -7.06
N LEU A 39 3.07 10.31 -7.10
CA LEU A 39 4.01 10.31 -8.23
C LEU A 39 4.49 8.91 -8.63
N ASP A 40 4.51 7.97 -7.68
CA ASP A 40 4.98 6.60 -7.92
C ASP A 40 4.15 5.85 -8.96
N LEU A 41 2.88 6.19 -9.14
CA LEU A 41 2.07 5.58 -10.20
C LEU A 41 2.63 5.90 -11.60
N GLY A 42 3.16 7.10 -11.78
CA GLY A 42 3.83 7.47 -13.02
C GLY A 42 5.11 6.66 -13.26
N HIS A 43 5.81 6.23 -12.21
CA HIS A 43 6.91 5.27 -12.35
C HIS A 43 6.38 3.91 -12.80
N TYR A 44 5.34 3.40 -12.15
CA TYR A 44 4.78 2.09 -12.48
C TYR A 44 4.35 2.01 -13.94
N GLU A 45 3.54 2.96 -14.42
CA GLU A 45 3.08 2.99 -15.82
C GLU A 45 4.27 2.96 -16.80
N ARG A 46 5.32 3.76 -16.53
CA ARG A 46 6.54 3.78 -17.36
C ARG A 46 7.30 2.44 -17.36
N PHE A 47 7.22 1.66 -16.30
CA PHE A 47 7.93 0.37 -16.17
C PHE A 47 7.12 -0.81 -16.73
N ILE A 48 5.80 -0.81 -16.56
CA ILE A 48 4.94 -1.94 -16.94
C ILE A 48 4.23 -1.72 -18.29
N ASP A 49 4.25 -0.51 -18.84
CA ASP A 49 3.60 -0.13 -20.11
C ASP A 49 2.09 -0.39 -20.12
N GLU A 50 1.43 -0.09 -19.00
CA GLU A 50 -0.03 -0.21 -18.83
C GLU A 50 -0.58 1.03 -18.11
N ASN A 51 -1.76 1.49 -18.52
CA ASN A 51 -2.45 2.60 -17.88
C ASN A 51 -3.07 2.14 -16.56
N LEU A 52 -2.60 2.72 -15.45
CA LEU A 52 -3.18 2.54 -14.14
C LEU A 52 -4.40 3.47 -13.98
N ASN A 53 -5.20 3.22 -12.96
CA ASN A 53 -6.39 4.00 -12.67
C ASN A 53 -6.42 4.44 -11.20
N ARG A 54 -7.41 5.22 -10.81
CA ARG A 54 -7.56 5.71 -9.43
C ARG A 54 -7.56 4.60 -8.36
N ASP A 55 -7.96 3.37 -8.68
CA ASP A 55 -7.96 2.25 -7.72
C ASP A 55 -6.53 1.71 -7.47
N SER A 56 -5.55 2.13 -8.26
CA SER A 56 -4.13 1.76 -8.14
C SER A 56 -3.39 2.58 -7.08
N ASN A 57 -4.07 3.52 -6.41
CA ASN A 57 -3.57 4.23 -5.26
C ASN A 57 -4.59 4.18 -4.11
N ALA A 58 -4.15 3.87 -2.90
CA ALA A 58 -5.01 3.92 -1.72
C ALA A 58 -4.27 4.49 -0.52
N THR A 59 -4.79 5.60 -0.01
CA THR A 59 -4.25 6.30 1.16
C THR A 59 -4.98 5.90 2.43
N THR A 60 -4.34 6.00 3.60
CA THR A 60 -5.01 5.85 4.91
C THR A 60 -6.24 6.78 4.99
N GLY A 61 -6.10 8.02 4.52
CA GLY A 61 -7.20 9.00 4.47
C GLY A 61 -8.43 8.48 3.74
N SER A 62 -8.25 8.01 2.51
CA SER A 62 -9.34 7.52 1.68
C SER A 62 -9.97 6.24 2.24
N ILE A 63 -9.17 5.35 2.87
CA ILE A 63 -9.65 4.11 3.50
C ILE A 63 -10.52 4.42 4.72
N TYR A 64 -10.02 5.26 5.62
CA TYR A 64 -10.74 5.64 6.83
C TYR A 64 -12.01 6.42 6.50
N SER A 65 -11.93 7.34 5.53
CA SER A 65 -13.10 8.08 5.03
C SER A 65 -14.19 7.13 4.51
N ALA A 66 -13.82 6.11 3.73
CA ALA A 66 -14.77 5.12 3.21
C ALA A 66 -15.44 4.30 4.33
N VAL A 67 -14.67 3.84 5.32
CA VAL A 67 -15.20 3.07 6.45
C VAL A 67 -16.10 3.92 7.33
N ILE A 68 -15.73 5.15 7.64
CA ILE A 68 -16.55 6.08 8.42
C ILE A 68 -17.84 6.40 7.66
N ALA A 69 -17.78 6.61 6.34
CA ALA A 69 -18.96 6.86 5.52
C ALA A 69 -19.93 5.66 5.51
N LYS A 70 -19.43 4.42 5.42
CA LYS A 70 -20.24 3.19 5.56
C LYS A 70 -20.92 3.12 6.92
N GLU A 71 -20.18 3.45 7.97
CA GLU A 71 -20.70 3.46 9.33
C GLU A 71 -21.83 4.48 9.50
N ARG A 72 -21.65 5.71 9.03
CA ARG A 72 -22.69 6.76 9.11
C ARG A 72 -23.95 6.45 8.30
N ARG A 73 -23.86 5.65 7.24
CA ARG A 73 -25.03 5.16 6.48
C ARG A 73 -25.75 3.99 7.16
N GLY A 74 -25.17 3.41 8.21
CA GLY A 74 -25.72 2.25 8.90
C GLY A 74 -25.33 0.90 8.29
N ASP A 75 -24.34 0.85 7.39
CA ASP A 75 -23.93 -0.39 6.69
C ASP A 75 -23.42 -1.47 7.67
N TYR A 76 -22.95 -1.08 8.86
CA TYR A 76 -22.51 -1.99 9.93
C TYR A 76 -23.61 -2.35 10.96
N LEU A 77 -24.87 -2.01 10.68
CA LEU A 77 -26.05 -2.42 11.46
C LEU A 77 -25.97 -2.07 12.96
N GLY A 78 -25.39 -0.91 13.29
CA GLY A 78 -25.24 -0.42 14.66
C GLY A 78 -24.18 -1.13 15.50
N LYS A 79 -23.38 -2.02 14.91
CA LYS A 79 -22.25 -2.68 15.57
C LYS A 79 -21.03 -1.77 15.65
N THR A 80 -20.13 -2.04 16.60
CA THR A 80 -18.87 -1.31 16.75
C THR A 80 -17.99 -1.49 15.52
N VAL A 81 -17.50 -0.37 14.99
CA VAL A 81 -16.48 -0.35 13.92
C VAL A 81 -15.10 -0.25 14.55
N GLN A 82 -14.16 -1.03 14.02
CA GLN A 82 -12.83 -1.30 14.57
C GLN A 82 -11.80 -1.38 13.45
N VAL A 83 -10.52 -1.18 13.76
CA VAL A 83 -9.43 -1.35 12.79
C VAL A 83 -9.43 -2.76 12.19
N ILE A 84 -9.48 -3.78 13.04
CA ILE A 84 -9.72 -5.16 12.64
C ILE A 84 -11.16 -5.52 13.03
N PRO A 85 -12.03 -5.98 12.12
CA PRO A 85 -11.73 -6.27 10.71
C PRO A 85 -11.98 -5.10 9.75
N HIS A 86 -12.67 -4.03 10.14
CA HIS A 86 -13.31 -3.11 9.18
C HIS A 86 -12.32 -2.30 8.32
N ILE A 87 -11.24 -1.77 8.90
CA ILE A 87 -10.20 -1.05 8.14
C ILE A 87 -9.38 -2.04 7.32
N THR A 88 -8.98 -3.17 7.91
CA THR A 88 -8.22 -4.22 7.20
C THR A 88 -9.01 -4.82 6.04
N ASP A 89 -10.31 -5.00 6.18
CA ASP A 89 -11.20 -5.48 5.13
C ASP A 89 -11.37 -4.45 4.01
N GLU A 90 -11.41 -3.15 4.33
CA GLU A 90 -11.41 -2.11 3.29
C GLU A 90 -10.09 -2.12 2.50
N ILE A 91 -8.94 -2.26 3.16
CA ILE A 91 -7.64 -2.39 2.48
C ILE A 91 -7.63 -3.64 1.58
N LYS A 92 -8.01 -4.81 2.12
CA LYS A 92 -8.11 -6.07 1.37
C LYS A 92 -9.03 -5.92 0.16
N SER A 93 -10.20 -5.31 0.34
CA SER A 93 -11.17 -5.07 -0.73
C SER A 93 -10.57 -4.27 -1.88
N ARG A 94 -9.74 -3.26 -1.60
CA ARG A 94 -9.05 -2.48 -2.64
C ARG A 94 -8.00 -3.29 -3.38
N ILE A 95 -7.15 -4.04 -2.66
CA ILE A 95 -6.19 -4.96 -3.28
C ILE A 95 -6.91 -5.97 -4.21
N MET A 96 -7.99 -6.57 -3.73
CA MET A 96 -8.77 -7.54 -4.49
C MET A 96 -9.54 -6.92 -5.66
N ARG A 97 -9.82 -5.60 -5.63
CA ARG A 97 -10.44 -4.89 -6.76
C ARG A 97 -9.45 -4.74 -7.91
N VAL A 98 -8.22 -4.32 -7.61
CA VAL A 98 -7.14 -4.22 -8.61
C VAL A 98 -6.85 -5.60 -9.22
N ALA A 99 -6.88 -6.66 -8.42
CA ALA A 99 -6.71 -8.04 -8.89
C ALA A 99 -7.80 -8.51 -9.88
N LYS A 100 -8.99 -7.90 -9.88
CA LYS A 100 -10.09 -8.24 -10.80
C LYS A 100 -9.94 -7.56 -12.17
N SER A 101 -8.87 -6.80 -12.41
CA SER A 101 -8.57 -6.17 -13.72
C SER A 101 -8.18 -7.18 -14.80
N GLY A 102 -8.00 -8.46 -14.46
CA GLY A 102 -7.56 -9.51 -15.39
C GLY A 102 -6.03 -9.59 -15.52
N ALA A 103 -5.29 -8.99 -14.59
CA ALA A 103 -3.85 -9.19 -14.44
C ALA A 103 -3.53 -10.59 -13.89
N ASP A 104 -2.42 -11.16 -14.35
CA ASP A 104 -1.88 -12.42 -13.82
C ASP A 104 -1.13 -12.18 -12.50
N VAL A 105 -0.52 -11.01 -12.33
CA VAL A 105 0.24 -10.60 -11.15
C VAL A 105 -0.13 -9.18 -10.74
N VAL A 106 -0.39 -8.97 -9.45
CA VAL A 106 -0.58 -7.65 -8.84
C VAL A 106 0.58 -7.38 -7.90
N ILE A 107 1.34 -6.33 -8.15
CA ILE A 107 2.39 -5.86 -7.25
C ILE A 107 1.80 -4.77 -6.37
N VAL A 108 1.71 -5.04 -5.06
CA VAL A 108 1.25 -4.04 -4.08
C VAL A 108 2.46 -3.52 -3.34
N GLU A 109 2.78 -2.24 -3.55
CA GLU A 109 3.75 -1.53 -2.74
C GLU A 109 3.08 -1.00 -1.47
N VAL A 110 3.63 -1.37 -0.31
CA VAL A 110 3.21 -0.84 0.98
C VAL A 110 4.17 0.29 1.36
N GLY A 111 3.69 1.53 1.32
CA GLY A 111 4.45 2.70 1.76
C GLY A 111 4.67 2.71 3.28
N GLY A 112 5.63 3.53 3.72
CA GLY A 112 6.09 3.61 5.11
C GLY A 112 7.14 2.55 5.47
N THR A 113 7.56 2.50 6.73
CA THR A 113 8.64 1.60 7.19
C THR A 113 8.11 0.59 8.21
N VAL A 114 8.54 -0.67 8.09
CA VAL A 114 8.23 -1.72 9.09
C VAL A 114 8.72 -1.30 10.48
N GLY A 115 7.78 -1.31 11.43
CA GLY A 115 7.95 -0.80 12.79
C GLY A 115 7.16 0.48 13.06
N ASP A 116 6.76 1.21 12.01
CA ASP A 116 5.97 2.44 12.17
C ASP A 116 4.48 2.14 12.39
N ILE A 117 3.85 2.93 13.25
CA ILE A 117 2.43 2.77 13.65
C ILE A 117 1.49 2.92 12.44
N GLU A 118 1.83 3.81 11.51
CA GLU A 118 0.96 4.17 10.39
C GLU A 118 0.71 3.00 9.41
N ILE A 119 1.64 2.04 9.31
CA ILE A 119 1.52 0.92 8.37
C ILE A 119 0.96 -0.35 9.01
N VAL A 120 0.75 -0.38 10.33
CA VAL A 120 0.25 -1.57 11.05
C VAL A 120 -1.04 -2.12 10.42
N PRO A 121 -2.04 -1.29 10.04
CA PRO A 121 -3.22 -1.80 9.34
C PRO A 121 -2.92 -2.41 7.97
N PHE A 122 -1.95 -1.87 7.22
CA PHE A 122 -1.56 -2.43 5.93
C PHE A 122 -0.87 -3.78 6.08
N LEU A 123 0.07 -3.90 7.02
CA LEU A 123 0.76 -5.17 7.31
C LEU A 123 -0.23 -6.26 7.74
N GLU A 124 -1.19 -5.94 8.60
CA GLU A 124 -2.23 -6.88 8.99
C GLU A 124 -3.14 -7.26 7.81
N ALA A 125 -3.51 -6.30 6.96
CA ALA A 125 -4.32 -6.56 5.79
C ALA A 125 -3.63 -7.52 4.81
N ILE A 126 -2.36 -7.29 4.45
CA ILE A 126 -1.63 -8.18 3.52
C ILE A 126 -1.36 -9.58 4.13
N ARG A 127 -1.24 -9.66 5.47
CA ARG A 127 -1.14 -10.94 6.19
C ARG A 127 -2.45 -11.73 6.08
N GLN A 128 -3.59 -11.06 6.21
CA GLN A 128 -4.90 -11.64 5.99
C GLN A 128 -5.14 -12.02 4.52
N VAL A 129 -4.73 -11.18 3.54
CA VAL A 129 -4.83 -11.53 2.11
C VAL A 129 -4.18 -12.89 1.83
N ARG A 130 -2.95 -13.12 2.32
CA ARG A 130 -2.27 -14.41 2.18
C ARG A 130 -3.03 -15.58 2.80
N SER A 131 -3.76 -15.34 3.89
CA SER A 131 -4.61 -16.35 4.52
C SER A 131 -5.84 -16.66 3.65
N ASP A 132 -6.42 -15.63 3.04
CA ASP A 132 -7.63 -15.71 2.22
C ASP A 132 -7.39 -16.36 0.84
N VAL A 133 -6.30 -15.99 0.15
CA VAL A 133 -6.00 -16.50 -1.20
C VAL A 133 -5.07 -17.72 -1.21
N GLY A 134 -4.51 -18.07 -0.06
CA GLY A 134 -3.57 -19.18 0.08
C GLY A 134 -2.10 -18.77 -0.13
N ARG A 135 -1.21 -19.53 0.52
CA ARG A 135 0.23 -19.25 0.56
C ARG A 135 0.90 -19.22 -0.82
N ASP A 136 0.45 -20.05 -1.76
CA ASP A 136 1.07 -20.19 -3.07
C ASP A 136 0.74 -19.03 -4.02
N ASN A 137 -0.21 -18.17 -3.64
CA ASN A 137 -0.67 -17.03 -4.43
C ASN A 137 -0.15 -15.67 -3.90
N VAL A 138 0.72 -15.66 -2.87
CA VAL A 138 1.30 -14.44 -2.31
C VAL A 138 2.80 -14.59 -2.06
N CYS A 139 3.57 -13.65 -2.59
CA CYS A 139 4.99 -13.48 -2.30
C CYS A 139 5.21 -12.13 -1.59
N TYR A 140 6.06 -12.11 -0.55
CA TYR A 140 6.47 -10.88 0.12
C TYR A 140 7.92 -10.56 -0.25
N VAL A 141 8.15 -9.33 -0.73
CA VAL A 141 9.48 -8.79 -1.00
C VAL A 141 9.73 -7.67 -0.01
N HIS A 142 10.74 -7.82 0.86
CA HIS A 142 11.07 -6.85 1.90
C HIS A 142 12.35 -6.09 1.53
N LEU A 143 12.23 -4.78 1.30
CA LEU A 143 13.36 -3.92 0.96
C LEU A 143 14.08 -3.49 2.25
N THR A 144 15.41 -3.65 2.28
CA THR A 144 16.22 -3.24 3.43
C THR A 144 17.48 -2.49 3.00
N LEU A 145 17.96 -1.60 3.86
CA LEU A 145 19.20 -0.85 3.64
C LEU A 145 20.39 -1.56 4.29
N VAL A 146 21.45 -1.76 3.50
CA VAL A 146 22.77 -2.20 3.99
C VAL A 146 23.71 -1.00 3.95
N PRO A 147 23.84 -0.23 5.05
CA PRO A 147 24.67 0.97 5.04
C PRO A 147 26.16 0.64 4.99
N TYR A 148 26.90 1.51 4.32
CA TYR A 148 28.37 1.50 4.29
C TYR A 148 28.93 2.56 5.23
N LEU A 149 29.78 2.15 6.16
CA LEU A 149 30.46 3.05 7.10
C LEU A 149 31.84 3.41 6.56
N ALA A 150 31.95 4.59 5.94
CA ALA A 150 33.18 5.06 5.32
C ALA A 150 34.41 5.05 6.25
N PRO A 151 34.33 5.45 7.54
CA PRO A 151 35.49 5.45 8.43
C PRO A 151 36.06 4.04 8.70
N SER A 152 35.23 3.00 8.70
CA SER A 152 35.67 1.62 8.93
C SER A 152 35.81 0.81 7.64
N GLY A 153 35.32 1.32 6.50
CA GLY A 153 35.33 0.61 5.23
C GLY A 153 34.41 -0.61 5.16
N GLU A 154 33.37 -0.66 6.02
CA GLU A 154 32.57 -1.87 6.21
C GLU A 154 31.09 -1.65 5.87
N GLN A 155 30.47 -2.66 5.26
CA GLN A 155 29.02 -2.78 5.15
C GLN A 155 28.43 -3.39 6.42
N LYS A 156 27.29 -2.87 6.89
CA LYS A 156 26.65 -3.37 8.11
C LYS A 156 25.30 -4.00 7.80
N THR A 157 25.18 -5.30 8.07
CA THR A 157 23.94 -6.07 7.86
C THR A 157 22.97 -6.00 9.05
N LYS A 158 23.35 -5.37 10.17
CA LYS A 158 22.54 -5.31 11.39
C LYS A 158 21.18 -4.63 11.16
N PRO A 159 21.07 -3.50 10.42
CA PRO A 159 19.78 -2.90 10.11
C PRO A 159 18.81 -3.86 9.40
N THR A 160 19.29 -4.61 8.40
CA THR A 160 18.49 -5.66 7.73
C THR A 160 18.02 -6.73 8.71
N GLN A 161 18.89 -7.20 9.60
CA GLN A 161 18.53 -8.23 10.59
C GLN A 161 17.40 -7.77 11.52
N HIS A 162 17.49 -6.53 12.02
CA HIS A 162 16.47 -5.96 12.90
C HIS A 162 15.15 -5.74 12.13
N SER A 163 15.23 -5.18 10.92
CA SER A 163 14.04 -4.93 10.09
C SER A 163 13.30 -6.23 9.72
N VAL A 164 14.01 -7.32 9.42
CA VAL A 164 13.39 -8.64 9.17
C VAL A 164 12.79 -9.24 10.43
N THR A 165 13.36 -8.95 11.60
CA THR A 165 12.81 -9.42 12.88
C THR A 165 11.47 -8.73 13.16
N GLU A 166 11.42 -7.41 12.97
CA GLU A 166 10.20 -6.61 13.13
C GLU A 166 9.10 -7.00 12.13
N LEU A 167 9.46 -7.36 10.89
CA LEU A 167 8.46 -7.83 9.92
C LEU A 167 7.82 -9.18 10.32
N ARG A 168 8.51 -9.97 11.13
CA ARG A 168 8.08 -11.32 11.54
C ARG A 168 7.35 -11.36 12.88
N SER A 169 7.46 -10.30 13.69
CA SER A 169 6.76 -10.16 14.98
C SER A 169 5.29 -9.87 14.79
#